data_AF-A0A4Q8R6W9-F1
#
_entry.id   AF-A0A4Q8R6W9-F1
#
_cell.length_a   1.000
_cell.length_b   1.000
_cell.length_c   1.000
_cell.angle_alpha   90.00
_cell.angle_beta   90.00
_cell.angle_gamma   90.00
#
_symmetry.space_group_name_H-M   'P 1'
#
loop_
_entity.id
_entity.type
_entity.pdbx_description
1 polymer ?
#
loop_
_entity_poly.entity_id
_entity_poly.type
_entity_poly.pdbx_seq_one_letter_code
_entity_poly.pdbx_strand_id
1 'polypeptide(L)'
;MKLNEAQITKTLSQFQAQVLAEDHPVAAQFHELFGQHTFFLDARGLHVLELLEVPGMEAEEGEVISLADWASADFMKLTTHQPEPTGLVVRLKEVQH
;
A
#
# COMPACT_ATOMS: atom_id res chain seq x y z
N MET A 1 -5.13 5.22 3.04
CA MET A 1 -6.46 5.34 2.37
C MET A 1 -6.94 4.01 1.78
N LYS A 2 -8.25 3.89 1.47
CA LYS A 2 -8.83 2.76 0.72
C LYS A 2 -8.93 3.10 -0.77
N LEU A 3 -8.30 2.28 -1.61
CA LEU A 3 -8.26 2.43 -3.06
C LEU A 3 -9.47 1.74 -3.71
N ASN A 4 -9.93 2.29 -4.84
CA ASN A 4 -10.87 1.59 -5.72
C ASN A 4 -10.15 0.61 -6.67
N GLU A 5 -10.91 -0.26 -7.35
CA GLU A 5 -10.36 -1.29 -8.24
C GLU A 5 -9.44 -0.75 -9.34
N ALA A 6 -9.77 0.41 -9.93
CA ALA A 6 -8.94 1.04 -10.96
C ALA A 6 -7.60 1.51 -10.39
N GLN A 7 -7.61 2.11 -9.20
CA GLN A 7 -6.40 2.54 -8.50
C GLN A 7 -5.55 1.35 -8.04
N ILE A 8 -6.18 0.26 -7.57
CA ILE A 8 -5.48 -0.98 -7.20
C ILE A 8 -4.77 -1.55 -8.43
N THR A 9 -5.48 -1.68 -9.55
CA THR A 9 -4.92 -2.20 -10.80
C THR A 9 -3.72 -1.39 -11.28
N LYS A 10 -3.82 -0.05 -11.22
CA LYS A 10 -2.69 0.85 -11.56
C LYS A 10 -1.53 0.77 -10.58
N THR A 11 -1.81 0.54 -9.30
CA THR A 11 -0.76 0.35 -8.29
C THR A 11 0.00 -0.93 -8.60
N LEU A 12 -0.71 -2.04 -8.82
CA LEU A 12 -0.10 -3.34 -9.10
C LEU A 12 0.68 -3.40 -10.43
N SER A 13 0.39 -2.51 -11.39
CA SER A 13 1.18 -2.42 -12.64
C SER A 13 2.53 -1.70 -12.46
N GLN A 14 2.69 -0.90 -11.39
CA GLN A 14 3.89 -0.11 -11.09
C GLN A 14 4.64 -0.63 -9.86
N PHE A 15 3.94 -1.33 -8.97
CA PHE A 15 4.46 -1.89 -7.73
C PHE A 15 4.21 -3.41 -7.72
N GLN A 16 5.31 -4.17 -7.74
CA GLN A 16 5.27 -5.63 -7.80
C GLN A 16 4.91 -6.24 -6.44
N ALA A 17 3.61 -6.23 -6.14
CA ALA A 17 3.03 -6.71 -4.90
C ALA A 17 1.75 -7.49 -5.15
N GLN A 18 1.14 -7.99 -4.09
CA GLN A 18 -0.20 -8.57 -4.10
C GLN A 18 -1.10 -7.73 -3.19
N VAL A 19 -2.34 -7.49 -3.61
CA VAL A 19 -3.33 -6.84 -2.76
C VAL A 19 -3.85 -7.85 -1.74
N LEU A 20 -3.89 -7.47 -0.47
CA LEU A 20 -4.54 -8.26 0.56
C LEU A 20 -6.05 -8.06 0.46
N ALA A 21 -6.77 -9.14 0.19
CA ALA A 21 -8.22 -9.13 0.09
C ALA A 21 -8.88 -8.74 1.43
N GLU A 22 -9.99 -8.01 1.39
CA GLU A 22 -10.64 -7.49 2.60
C GLU A 22 -11.26 -8.57 3.48
N ASP A 23 -11.62 -9.71 2.87
CA ASP A 23 -12.16 -10.89 3.55
C ASP A 23 -11.06 -11.76 4.19
N HIS A 24 -9.79 -11.42 3.99
CA HIS A 24 -8.69 -12.16 4.59
C HIS A 24 -8.69 -11.96 6.12
N PRO A 25 -8.56 -13.02 6.94
CA PRO A 25 -8.63 -12.91 8.41
C PRO A 25 -7.64 -11.90 9.03
N VAL A 26 -6.46 -11.75 8.42
CA VAL A 26 -5.43 -10.80 8.87
C VAL A 26 -5.76 -9.34 8.53
N ALA A 27 -6.61 -9.08 7.53
CA ALA A 27 -6.93 -7.72 7.09
C ALA A 27 -7.64 -6.93 8.20
N ALA A 28 -8.54 -7.58 8.94
CA ALA A 28 -9.21 -6.98 10.09
C ALA A 28 -8.22 -6.51 11.16
N GLN A 29 -7.21 -7.32 11.47
CA GLN A 29 -6.16 -6.95 12.43
C GLN A 29 -5.32 -5.77 11.92
N PHE A 30 -4.96 -5.75 10.64
CA PHE A 30 -4.23 -4.61 10.09
C PHE A 30 -5.07 -3.34 10.07
N HIS A 31 -6.39 -3.43 9.85
CA HIS A 31 -7.28 -2.28 9.96
C HIS A 31 -7.36 -1.74 11.39
N GLU A 32 -7.31 -2.59 12.41
CA GLU A 32 -7.24 -2.15 13.81
C GLU A 32 -5.92 -1.43 14.14
N LEU A 33 -4.81 -1.90 13.58
CA LEU A 33 -3.47 -1.34 13.86
C LEU A 33 -3.17 -0.07 13.06
N PHE A 34 -3.55 -0.05 11.78
CA PHE A 34 -3.13 0.97 10.83
C PHE A 34 -4.29 1.80 10.27
N GLY A 35 -5.53 1.49 10.65
CA GLY A 35 -6.73 2.16 10.13
C GLY A 35 -7.21 1.55 8.81
N GLN A 36 -8.19 2.19 8.17
CA GLN A 36 -8.75 1.67 6.91
C GLN A 36 -7.86 1.98 5.71
N HIS A 37 -7.06 0.99 5.31
CA HIS A 37 -6.18 1.06 4.14
C HIS A 37 -6.40 -0.15 3.23
N THR A 38 -6.08 0.03 1.94
CA THR A 38 -5.78 -1.09 1.06
C THR A 38 -4.34 -1.53 1.30
N PHE A 39 -4.16 -2.77 1.72
CA PHE A 39 -2.85 -3.32 2.04
C PHE A 39 -2.26 -4.09 0.86
N PHE A 40 -0.95 -3.96 0.72
CA PHE A 40 -0.15 -4.65 -0.29
C PHE A 40 0.95 -5.46 0.39
N LEU A 41 1.19 -6.68 -0.11
CA LEU A 41 2.26 -7.55 0.36
C LEU A 41 3.26 -7.79 -0.77
N ASP A 42 4.53 -7.53 -0.51
CA ASP A 42 5.65 -7.86 -1.41
C ASP A 42 6.69 -8.75 -0.68
N ALA A 43 7.83 -8.98 -1.32
CA ALA A 43 8.93 -9.77 -0.74
C ALA A 43 9.64 -9.09 0.44
N ARG A 44 9.37 -7.81 0.72
CA ARG A 44 9.93 -7.05 1.84
C ARG A 44 8.97 -7.03 3.02
N GLY A 45 7.67 -6.90 2.75
CA GLY A 45 6.67 -6.90 3.81
C GLY A 45 5.32 -6.33 3.42
N LEU A 46 4.70 -5.63 4.38
CA LEU A 46 3.39 -5.03 4.31
C LEU A 46 3.51 -3.54 3.99
N HIS A 47 2.75 -3.10 2.99
CA HIS A 47 2.76 -1.73 2.49
C HIS A 47 1.35 -1.19 2.33
N VAL A 48 1.26 0.13 2.29
CA VAL A 48 0.07 0.89 1.87
C VAL A 48 0.47 1.94 0.86
N LEU A 49 -0.50 2.47 0.13
CA LEU A 49 -0.30 3.65 -0.70
C LEU A 49 -0.89 4.86 0.02
N GLU A 50 -0.07 5.89 0.22
CA GLU A 50 -0.51 7.19 0.73
C GLU A 50 -0.46 8.24 -0.38
N LEU A 51 -1.47 9.10 -0.44
CA LEU A 51 -1.54 10.13 -1.47
C LEU A 51 -0.48 11.20 -1.23
N LEU A 52 0.19 11.61 -2.30
CA LEU A 52 0.98 12.82 -2.32
C LEU A 52 0.03 14.00 -2.55
N GLU A 53 -0.73 14.35 -1.52
CA GLU A 53 -1.69 15.46 -1.60
C GLU A 53 -0.96 16.80 -1.59
N VAL A 54 -1.19 17.61 -2.61
CA VAL A 54 -0.89 19.04 -2.59
C VAL A 54 -2.19 19.77 -2.25
N PRO A 55 -2.26 20.59 -1.19
CA PRO A 55 -3.47 21.30 -0.83
C PRO A 55 -4.04 22.10 -2.00
N GLY A 56 -5.30 21.82 -2.36
CA GLY A 56 -6.00 22.46 -3.48
C GLY A 56 -5.85 21.76 -4.83
N MET A 57 -5.18 20.62 -4.91
CA MET A 57 -5.13 19.76 -6.10
C MET A 57 -5.68 18.37 -5.80
N GLU A 58 -6.29 17.74 -6.79
CA GLU A 58 -6.60 16.31 -6.71
C GLU A 58 -5.28 15.52 -6.72
N ALA A 59 -5.13 14.57 -5.81
CA ALA A 59 -3.94 13.73 -5.77
C ALA A 59 -3.87 12.85 -7.03
N GLU A 60 -2.83 13.07 -7.82
CA GLU A 60 -2.57 12.30 -9.05
C GLU A 60 -1.57 11.16 -8.81
N GLU A 61 -0.83 11.24 -7.71
CA GLU A 61 0.26 10.35 -7.34
C GLU A 61 0.13 9.93 -5.87
N GLY A 62 0.68 8.76 -5.56
CA GLY A 62 0.83 8.29 -4.19
C GLY A 62 2.20 7.66 -4.00
N GLU A 63 2.68 7.65 -2.76
CA GLU A 63 3.91 6.96 -2.38
C GLU A 63 3.59 5.66 -1.64
N VAL A 64 4.34 4.61 -1.95
CA VAL A 64 4.28 3.35 -1.22
C VAL A 64 4.99 3.53 0.12
N ILE A 65 4.29 3.25 1.20
CA ILE A 65 4.76 3.36 2.58
C ILE A 65 4.87 1.95 3.16
N SER A 66 6.04 1.61 3.72
CA SER A 66 6.27 0.36 4.43
C SER A 66 5.74 0.47 5.87
N LEU A 67 4.99 -0.53 6.31
CA LEU A 67 4.41 -0.61 7.67
C LEU A 67 4.99 -1.74 8.51
N ALA A 68 5.43 -2.82 7.85
CA ALA A 68 6.01 -3.96 8.51
C ALA A 68 6.91 -4.73 7.54
N ASP A 69 8.01 -5.27 8.05
CA ASP A 69 8.92 -6.13 7.30
C ASP A 69 8.77 -7.59 7.73
N TRP A 70 9.10 -8.51 6.82
CA TRP A 70 9.18 -9.92 7.16
C TRP A 70 10.33 -10.18 8.14
N ALA A 71 10.00 -10.81 9.27
CA ALA A 71 10.97 -11.15 10.31
C ALA A 71 11.86 -12.35 9.94
N SER A 72 11.48 -13.11 8.92
CA SER A 72 12.14 -14.35 8.51
C SER A 72 11.88 -14.65 7.04
N ALA A 73 12.82 -15.38 6.42
CA ALA A 73 12.77 -15.74 5.00
C ALA A 73 11.65 -16.73 4.63
N ASP A 74 10.92 -17.27 5.61
CA ASP A 74 9.74 -18.12 5.42
C ASP A 74 8.45 -17.32 5.23
N PHE A 75 8.50 -15.98 5.33
CA PHE A 75 7.35 -15.08 5.16
C PHE A 75 6.17 -15.40 6.10
N MET A 76 6.44 -15.97 7.27
CA MET A 76 5.38 -16.36 8.22
C MET A 76 5.07 -15.30 9.26
N LYS A 77 5.99 -14.37 9.49
CA LYS A 77 5.87 -13.36 10.56
C LYS A 77 6.28 -11.98 10.07
N LEU A 78 5.38 -11.02 10.23
CA LEU A 78 5.67 -9.59 10.05
C LEU A 78 6.07 -8.97 11.38
N THR A 79 6.96 -7.98 11.32
CA THR A 79 7.31 -7.12 12.45
C THR A 79 7.00 -5.69 12.06
N THR A 80 6.05 -5.09 12.78
CA THR A 80 5.61 -3.72 12.52
C THR A 80 6.66 -2.72 12.97
N HIS A 81 6.73 -1.60 12.27
CA HIS A 81 7.62 -0.48 12.59
C HIS A 81 6.89 0.85 12.37
N GLN A 82 7.59 1.98 12.55
CA GLN A 82 7.04 3.28 12.18
C GLN A 82 6.85 3.33 10.66
N PRO A 83 5.78 3.95 10.13
CA PRO A 83 5.58 4.07 8.69
C PRO A 83 6.79 4.73 8.01
N GLU A 84 7.35 4.06 7.00
CA GLU A 84 8.56 4.48 6.31
C GLU A 84 8.32 4.67 4.81
N PRO A 85 8.62 5.86 4.24
CA PRO A 85 8.52 6.08 2.80
C PRO A 85 9.52 5.20 2.05
N THR A 86 9.05 4.51 1.02
CA THR A 86 9.92 3.62 0.23
C THR A 86 10.60 4.34 -0.94
N GLY A 87 10.18 5.58 -1.25
CA GLY A 87 10.59 6.32 -2.44
C GLY A 87 9.91 5.86 -3.73
N LEU A 88 9.07 4.83 -3.68
CA LEU A 88 8.31 4.35 -4.84
C LEU A 88 7.03 5.16 -5.00
N VAL A 89 7.00 6.01 -6.04
CA VAL A 89 5.84 6.80 -6.42
C VAL A 89 5.03 6.09 -7.50
N VAL A 90 3.72 6.02 -7.29
CA VAL A 90 2.73 5.40 -8.16
C VAL A 90 1.81 6.48 -8.72
N ARG A 91 1.63 6.50 -10.04
CA ARG A 91 0.64 7.38 -10.67
C ARG A 91 -0.74 6.73 -10.66
N LEU A 92 -1.74 7.45 -10.17
CA LEU A 92 -3.13 6.99 -10.03
C LEU A 92 -4.02 7.42 -11.20
N LYS A 93 -3.65 8.48 -11.93
CA LYS A 93 -4.35 8.93 -13.14
C LYS A 93 -3.51 8.67 -14.40
N GLU A 94 -4.21 8.44 -15.51
CA GLU A 94 -3.57 8.50 -16.83
C GLU A 94 -3.47 9.97 -17.21
N VAL A 95 -2.26 10.45 -17.49
CA VAL A 95 -2.09 11.75 -18.13
C VAL A 95 -2.48 11.55 -19.60
N GLN A 96 -3.73 11.86 -19.96
CA GLN A 96 -4.07 11.98 -21.37
C GLN A 96 -3.30 13.19 -21.91
N HIS A 97 -2.32 12.90 -22.77
CA HIS A 97 -1.59 13.90 -23.56
C HIS A 97 -2.45 14.42 -24.72
#